data_AF-A0A0D2BW59-F1
#
_entry.id   AF-A0A0D2BW59-F1
#
_cell.length_a   1.000
_cell.length_b   1.000
_cell.length_c   1.000
_cell.angle_alpha   90.00
_cell.angle_beta   90.00
_cell.angle_gamma   90.00
#
_symmetry.space_group_name_H-M   'P 1'
#
loop_
_entity.id
_entity.type
_entity.pdbx_description
1 polymer ?
#
loop_
_entity_poly.entity_id
_entity_poly.type
_entity_poly.pdbx_seq_one_letter_code
_entity_poly.pdbx_strand_id
1 'polypeptide(L)'
;MLSLTIVTTTFSGGSNVVAVPTTTRQNGEADQFDFPDDLAEASLSQANAGGSRERETIITQDIPVKVLTMEVVERIHQPRTQEPDVNIFLPPLAQVKTISDRFTRLAVATTKTSSSTSPRLELSANMHGSLKISVRTDALNITSRWTGLVNPELDPHHFPDGSQGVRDHPSTKMKELGGPNGENEAGWSKVRIDAKDWSRVLSVGRVSARVIACFINEGGLVLYVYLPNDENGSEDESCLTYYISSFAA
;
A
#
# COMPACT_ATOMS: atom_id res chain seq x y z
N MET A 1 -25.20 -15.81 -16.43
CA MET A 1 -24.21 -14.96 -15.72
C MET A 1 -22.89 -15.70 -15.73
N LEU A 2 -21.76 -15.01 -15.93
CA LEU A 2 -20.45 -15.59 -15.64
C LEU A 2 -20.10 -15.28 -14.18
N SER A 3 -19.74 -16.30 -13.43
CA SER A 3 -19.25 -16.20 -12.05
C SER A 3 -17.87 -16.83 -11.97
N LEU A 4 -17.01 -16.23 -11.16
CA LEU A 4 -15.76 -16.86 -10.74
C LEU A 4 -16.05 -17.59 -9.43
N THR A 5 -15.91 -18.92 -9.42
CA THR A 5 -16.07 -19.72 -8.21
C THR A 5 -14.69 -19.93 -7.58
N ILE A 6 -14.50 -19.40 -6.37
CA ILE A 6 -13.29 -19.63 -5.56
C ILE A 6 -13.65 -20.65 -4.48
N VAL A 7 -12.89 -21.75 -4.44
CA VAL A 7 -13.02 -22.78 -3.41
C VAL A 7 -11.82 -22.65 -2.48
N THR A 8 -12.08 -22.38 -1.20
CA THR A 8 -11.03 -22.31 -0.18
C THR A 8 -11.29 -23.36 0.89
N THR A 9 -10.32 -24.25 1.09
CA THR A 9 -10.31 -25.22 2.19
C THR A 9 -9.66 -24.58 3.40
N THR A 10 -10.43 -24.37 4.47
CA THR A 10 -9.89 -23.84 5.74
C THR A 10 -9.91 -24.93 6.80
N PHE A 11 -8.76 -25.14 7.44
CA PHE A 11 -8.65 -26.00 8.62
C PHE A 11 -8.79 -25.11 9.85
N SER A 12 -9.98 -25.12 10.46
CA SER A 12 -10.20 -24.42 11.73
C SER A 12 -9.77 -25.34 12.88
N GLY A 13 -8.65 -24.98 13.53
CA GLY A 13 -8.37 -25.44 14.89
C GLY A 13 -9.45 -24.88 15.82
N GLY A 14 -10.28 -25.76 16.37
CA GLY A 14 -11.57 -25.38 16.98
C GLY A 14 -11.45 -24.46 18.19
N SER A 15 -12.02 -23.26 18.07
CA SER A 15 -12.71 -22.56 19.17
C SER A 15 -13.72 -21.58 18.59
N ASN A 16 -14.77 -22.11 17.96
CA ASN A 16 -15.98 -21.33 17.68
C ASN A 16 -17.08 -21.86 18.60
N VAL A 17 -17.20 -21.25 19.78
CA VAL A 17 -18.38 -21.41 20.64
C VAL A 17 -19.51 -20.66 19.95
N VAL A 18 -20.31 -21.37 19.16
CA VAL A 18 -21.60 -20.85 18.68
C VAL A 18 -22.46 -20.68 19.93
N ALA A 19 -22.62 -19.44 20.39
CA ALA A 19 -23.51 -19.10 21.49
C ALA A 19 -24.94 -19.48 21.11
N VAL A 20 -25.45 -20.54 21.72
CA VAL A 20 -26.87 -20.92 21.64
C VAL A 20 -27.67 -19.83 22.38
N PRO A 21 -28.69 -19.21 21.75
CA PRO A 21 -29.54 -18.26 22.47
C PRO A 21 -30.49 -19.06 23.38
N THR A 22 -30.15 -19.17 24.67
CA THR A 22 -31.06 -19.73 25.66
C THR A 22 -32.15 -18.71 25.97
N THR A 23 -33.31 -18.87 25.33
CA THR A 23 -34.56 -18.24 25.74
C THR A 23 -35.17 -19.03 26.90
N THR A 24 -35.09 -18.50 28.13
CA THR A 24 -35.99 -18.91 29.21
C THR A 24 -36.42 -17.69 30.03
N ARG A 25 -37.71 -17.35 29.94
CA ARG A 25 -38.45 -16.46 30.84
C ARG A 25 -39.02 -17.30 31.99
N GLN A 26 -38.76 -16.95 33.27
CA GLN A 26 -39.79 -16.67 34.29
C GLN A 26 -39.20 -16.42 35.70
N ASN A 27 -39.74 -15.35 36.32
CA ASN A 27 -39.96 -15.02 37.73
C ASN A 27 -39.48 -15.95 38.88
N GLY A 28 -39.03 -15.29 39.96
CA GLY A 28 -39.54 -15.54 41.32
C GLY A 28 -38.56 -16.13 42.36
N GLU A 29 -38.15 -15.27 43.30
CA GLU A 29 -37.88 -15.47 44.74
C GLU A 29 -37.08 -16.69 45.30
N ALA A 30 -36.11 -16.31 46.16
CA ALA A 30 -35.68 -16.91 47.43
C ALA A 30 -34.85 -18.22 47.48
N ASP A 31 -33.65 -18.04 48.06
CA ASP A 31 -32.90 -18.87 49.00
C ASP A 31 -32.52 -20.35 48.73
N GLN A 32 -31.19 -20.54 48.78
CA GLN A 32 -30.46 -21.52 49.59
C GLN A 32 -30.58 -23.01 49.24
N PHE A 33 -29.59 -23.53 48.51
CA PHE A 33 -29.19 -24.94 48.63
C PHE A 33 -27.67 -25.11 48.67
N ASP A 34 -27.29 -25.88 49.68
CA ASP A 34 -25.98 -26.21 50.25
C ASP A 34 -25.22 -27.23 49.37
N PHE A 35 -23.91 -27.05 49.21
CA PHE A 35 -23.05 -27.99 48.49
C PHE A 35 -22.30 -28.88 49.51
N PRO A 36 -22.46 -30.21 49.51
CA PRO A 36 -21.46 -31.08 50.08
C PRO A 36 -20.44 -31.53 49.02
N ASP A 37 -19.19 -31.34 49.40
CA ASP A 37 -17.96 -31.93 48.88
C ASP A 37 -18.00 -33.46 49.07
N ASP A 38 -17.90 -34.23 47.98
CA ASP A 38 -17.28 -35.57 48.00
C ASP A 38 -17.05 -36.09 46.57
N LEU A 39 -15.78 -36.00 46.17
CA LEU A 39 -15.18 -36.66 45.02
C LEU A 39 -14.84 -38.11 45.39
N ALA A 40 -15.49 -39.10 44.77
CA ALA A 40 -14.90 -40.43 44.62
C ALA A 40 -15.51 -41.23 43.45
N GLU A 41 -14.67 -41.40 42.42
CA GLU A 41 -14.56 -42.61 41.60
C GLU A 41 -15.76 -43.08 40.76
N ALA A 42 -15.97 -42.40 39.63
CA ALA A 42 -16.58 -43.02 38.45
C ALA A 42 -15.53 -43.19 37.34
N SER A 43 -14.84 -44.33 37.38
CA SER A 43 -14.29 -45.09 36.26
C SER A 43 -13.77 -44.31 35.04
N LEU A 44 -12.46 -44.03 35.05
CA LEU A 44 -11.66 -43.72 33.87
C LEU A 44 -11.44 -44.98 33.01
N SER A 45 -12.50 -45.49 32.35
CA SER A 45 -12.35 -46.54 31.34
C SER A 45 -13.10 -46.18 30.05
N GLN A 46 -12.34 -45.56 29.16
CA GLN A 46 -12.24 -45.95 27.75
C GLN A 46 -13.55 -46.03 26.95
N ALA A 47 -13.87 -44.94 26.23
CA ALA A 47 -14.09 -44.94 24.77
C ALA A 47 -14.95 -43.72 24.35
N ASN A 48 -14.31 -42.63 23.93
CA ASN A 48 -14.42 -42.24 22.53
C ASN A 48 -13.39 -41.16 22.20
N ALA A 49 -12.67 -41.39 21.11
CA ALA A 49 -11.78 -40.44 20.47
C ALA A 49 -12.55 -39.16 20.10
N GLY A 50 -12.47 -38.16 20.97
CA GLY A 50 -12.89 -36.79 20.70
C GLY A 50 -11.67 -35.89 20.52
N GLY A 51 -10.62 -36.37 19.83
CA GLY A 51 -9.55 -35.49 19.35
C GLY A 51 -10.21 -34.29 18.68
N SER A 52 -9.73 -33.09 19.00
CA SER A 52 -10.24 -31.83 18.45
C SER A 52 -10.57 -32.07 16.99
N ARG A 53 -11.85 -32.18 16.65
CA ARG A 53 -12.25 -32.53 15.29
C ARG A 53 -11.80 -31.35 14.46
N GLU A 54 -10.65 -31.48 13.79
CA GLU A 54 -10.27 -30.67 12.66
C GLU A 54 -11.42 -30.81 11.67
N ARG A 55 -12.35 -29.86 11.74
CA ARG A 55 -13.46 -29.81 10.80
C ARG A 55 -12.95 -29.04 9.61
N GLU A 56 -12.60 -29.79 8.57
CA GLU A 56 -12.41 -29.22 7.25
C GLU A 56 -13.66 -28.40 6.89
N THR A 57 -13.46 -27.10 6.72
CA THR A 57 -14.53 -26.18 6.34
C THR A 57 -14.25 -25.71 4.92
N ILE A 58 -15.06 -26.19 3.98
CA ILE A 58 -15.00 -25.77 2.58
C ILE A 58 -15.87 -24.54 2.40
N ILE A 59 -15.25 -23.42 2.04
CA ILE A 59 -15.95 -22.16 1.73
C ILE A 59 -15.95 -22.00 0.21
N THR A 60 -17.15 -21.97 -0.38
CA THR A 60 -17.35 -21.69 -1.81
C THR A 60 -17.90 -20.28 -1.95
N GLN A 61 -17.20 -19.42 -2.70
CA GLN A 61 -17.64 -18.05 -2.96
C GLN A 61 -17.88 -17.87 -4.46
N ASP A 62 -19.11 -17.51 -4.81
CA ASP A 62 -19.47 -17.14 -6.18
C ASP A 62 -19.36 -15.63 -6.35
N ILE A 63 -18.30 -15.18 -7.04
CA ILE A 63 -18.06 -13.77 -7.30
C ILE A 63 -18.69 -13.42 -8.66
N PRO A 64 -19.69 -12.52 -8.72
CA PRO A 64 -20.31 -12.13 -9.98
C PRO A 64 -19.30 -11.36 -10.84
N VAL A 65 -19.07 -11.82 -12.07
CA VAL A 65 -18.16 -11.17 -13.01
C VAL A 65 -18.96 -10.44 -14.08
N LYS A 66 -18.70 -9.13 -14.21
CA LYS A 66 -19.27 -8.33 -15.30
C LYS A 66 -18.37 -8.44 -16.53
N VAL A 67 -18.88 -9.08 -17.57
CA VAL A 67 -18.21 -9.11 -18.89
C VAL A 67 -18.35 -7.74 -19.54
N LEU A 68 -17.22 -7.13 -19.89
CA LEU A 68 -17.18 -5.86 -20.60
C LEU A 68 -17.19 -6.12 -22.11
N THR A 69 -17.77 -5.20 -22.88
CA THR A 69 -17.71 -5.25 -24.35
C THR A 69 -16.32 -4.87 -24.84
N MET A 70 -15.93 -5.33 -26.02
CA MET A 70 -14.61 -5.05 -26.60
C MET A 70 -14.33 -3.54 -26.68
N GLU A 71 -15.34 -2.74 -27.05
CA GLU A 71 -15.25 -1.28 -27.10
C GLU A 71 -14.90 -0.62 -25.75
N VAL A 72 -15.34 -1.20 -24.63
CA VAL A 72 -14.97 -0.72 -23.29
C VAL A 72 -13.54 -1.13 -22.97
N VAL A 73 -13.15 -2.37 -23.32
CA VAL A 73 -11.80 -2.90 -23.10
C VAL A 73 -10.77 -2.07 -23.87
N GLU A 74 -11.07 -1.66 -25.10
CA GLU A 74 -10.23 -0.78 -25.92
C GLU A 74 -9.99 0.62 -25.31
N ARG A 75 -10.76 1.01 -24.30
CA ARG A 75 -10.52 2.27 -23.55
C ARG A 75 -9.75 2.06 -22.26
N ILE A 76 -9.62 0.82 -21.78
CA ILE A 76 -8.91 0.48 -20.55
C ILE A 76 -7.47 0.11 -20.93
N HIS A 77 -6.66 1.15 -21.09
CA HIS A 77 -5.23 1.00 -21.32
C HIS A 77 -4.43 1.77 -20.28
N GLN A 78 -3.17 1.38 -20.13
CA GLN A 78 -2.23 2.11 -19.30
C GLN A 78 -2.13 3.57 -19.79
N PRO A 79 -2.23 4.56 -18.88
CA PRO A 79 -2.05 5.95 -19.25
C PRO A 79 -0.68 6.19 -19.89
N ARG A 80 -0.66 6.92 -21.01
CA ARG A 80 0.59 7.39 -21.60
C ARG A 80 1.08 8.59 -20.81
N THR A 81 2.30 8.48 -20.27
CA THR A 81 2.98 9.57 -19.55
C THR A 81 4.21 10.02 -20.32
N GLN A 82 4.66 11.24 -20.02
CA GLN A 82 5.95 11.73 -20.49
C GLN A 82 7.09 10.94 -19.85
N GLU A 83 8.29 11.04 -20.42
CA GLU A 83 9.50 10.47 -19.83
C GLU A 83 9.80 11.13 -18.47
N PRO A 84 10.12 10.33 -17.44
CA PRO A 84 10.37 10.86 -16.11
C PRO A 84 11.72 11.57 -16.02
N ASP A 85 11.72 12.71 -15.33
CA ASP A 85 12.89 13.53 -15.04
C ASP A 85 13.76 12.94 -13.94
N VAL A 86 13.18 12.27 -12.95
CA VAL A 86 13.93 11.67 -11.84
C VAL A 86 13.36 10.31 -11.49
N ASN A 87 14.22 9.31 -11.41
CA ASN A 87 13.88 7.96 -10.98
C ASN A 87 14.64 7.66 -9.70
N ILE A 88 13.97 7.21 -8.64
CA ILE A 88 14.59 6.95 -7.34
C ILE A 88 13.93 5.78 -6.62
N PHE A 89 14.71 4.96 -5.92
CA PHE A 89 14.17 3.97 -4.99
C PHE A 89 13.64 4.66 -3.75
N LEU A 90 12.38 4.39 -3.39
CA LEU A 90 11.81 4.93 -2.17
C LEU A 90 12.39 4.23 -0.93
N PRO A 91 12.57 4.96 0.19
CA PRO A 91 12.83 4.35 1.48
C PRO A 91 11.61 3.51 1.92
N PRO A 92 11.72 2.71 3.00
CA PRO A 92 10.63 1.84 3.45
C PRO A 92 9.29 2.58 3.55
N LEU A 93 8.27 2.11 2.81
CA LEU A 93 7.00 2.82 2.69
C LEU A 93 6.33 3.10 4.05
N ALA A 94 6.51 2.21 5.03
CA ALA A 94 6.00 2.41 6.39
C ALA A 94 6.60 3.67 7.07
N GLN A 95 7.89 3.94 6.85
CA GLN A 95 8.57 5.14 7.35
C GLN A 95 8.03 6.39 6.64
N VAL A 96 7.94 6.33 5.31
CA VAL A 96 7.41 7.43 4.48
C VAL A 96 5.97 7.74 4.87
N LYS A 97 5.15 6.71 5.11
CA LYS A 97 3.75 6.83 5.54
C LYS A 97 3.65 7.49 6.89
N THR A 98 4.44 7.05 7.85
CA THR A 98 4.42 7.61 9.22
C THR A 98 4.69 9.11 9.21
N ILE A 99 5.67 9.56 8.40
CA ILE A 99 6.01 10.98 8.27
C ILE A 99 4.91 11.74 7.49
N SER A 100 4.45 11.19 6.37
CA SER A 100 3.43 11.81 5.52
C SER A 100 2.08 11.99 6.26
N ASP A 101 1.67 11.00 7.05
CA ASP A 101 0.44 11.08 7.85
C ASP A 101 0.56 12.14 8.95
N ARG A 102 1.75 12.32 9.55
CA ARG A 102 2.00 13.40 10.53
C ARG A 102 1.92 14.76 9.86
N PHE A 103 2.51 14.93 8.68
CA PHE A 103 2.45 16.17 7.92
C PHE A 103 1.01 16.54 7.56
N THR A 104 0.24 15.54 7.12
CA THR A 104 -1.19 15.67 6.84
C THR A 104 -1.96 16.18 8.06
N ARG A 105 -1.74 15.57 9.23
CA ARG A 105 -2.40 16.01 10.48
C ARG A 105 -2.01 17.44 10.87
N LEU A 106 -0.74 17.79 10.77
CA LEU A 106 -0.25 19.14 11.06
C LEU A 106 -0.82 20.18 10.11
N ALA A 107 -0.92 19.84 8.82
CA ALA A 107 -1.54 20.70 7.83
C ALA A 107 -3.02 20.95 8.15
N VAL A 108 -3.79 19.89 8.40
CA VAL A 108 -5.21 19.98 8.77
C VAL A 108 -5.41 20.80 10.05
N ALA A 109 -4.54 20.64 11.05
CA ALA A 109 -4.64 21.40 12.30
C ALA A 109 -4.33 22.89 12.15
N THR A 110 -3.57 23.29 11.11
CA THR A 110 -3.15 24.69 10.90
C THR A 110 -3.97 25.41 9.84
N THR A 111 -4.64 24.70 8.94
CA THR A 111 -5.55 25.29 7.95
C THR A 111 -6.95 25.46 8.54
N LYS A 112 -7.41 26.71 8.69
CA LYS A 112 -8.79 27.05 9.12
C LYS A 112 -9.85 26.83 8.03
N THR A 113 -9.58 25.98 7.04
CA THR A 113 -10.43 25.78 5.86
C THR A 113 -11.60 24.84 6.16
N SER A 114 -12.80 25.29 5.86
CA SER A 114 -14.05 24.54 5.92
C SER A 114 -14.08 23.36 4.92
N SER A 115 -13.90 22.16 5.45
CA SER A 115 -14.68 20.95 5.14
C SER A 115 -14.80 20.39 3.71
N SER A 116 -13.73 20.29 2.90
CA SER A 116 -13.73 19.26 1.81
C SER A 116 -12.36 18.91 1.21
N THR A 117 -11.41 19.84 1.16
CA THR A 117 -10.14 19.63 0.46
C THR A 117 -9.07 19.02 1.35
N SER A 118 -8.45 17.93 0.92
CA SER A 118 -7.27 17.37 1.59
C SER A 118 -6.08 18.32 1.47
N PRO A 119 -5.16 18.34 2.45
CA PRO A 119 -3.94 19.11 2.32
C PRO A 119 -3.09 18.58 1.16
N ARG A 120 -2.39 19.49 0.49
CA ARG A 120 -1.45 19.16 -0.58
C ARG A 120 -0.06 18.94 0.01
N LEU A 121 0.60 17.88 -0.42
CA LEU A 121 2.00 17.58 -0.10
C LEU A 121 2.85 17.86 -1.33
N GLU A 122 4.01 18.46 -1.14
CA GLU A 122 5.02 18.61 -2.19
C GLU A 122 6.08 17.54 -1.99
N LEU A 123 6.28 16.72 -3.02
CA LEU A 123 7.32 15.70 -3.06
C LEU A 123 8.36 16.18 -4.05
N SER A 124 9.63 16.02 -3.70
CA SER A 124 10.70 16.33 -4.63
C SER A 124 11.85 15.36 -4.50
N ALA A 125 12.48 15.03 -5.63
CA ALA A 125 13.60 14.11 -5.68
C ALA A 125 14.66 14.61 -6.67
N ASN A 126 15.88 14.10 -6.53
CA ASN A 126 16.96 14.34 -7.48
C ASN A 126 17.63 13.02 -7.91
N MET A 127 18.49 13.11 -8.93
CA MET A 127 19.31 12.00 -9.42
C MET A 127 20.61 11.79 -8.63
N HIS A 128 20.62 12.21 -7.35
CA HIS A 128 21.73 12.12 -6.40
C HIS A 128 21.29 11.46 -5.09
N GLY A 129 20.29 10.59 -5.15
CA GLY A 129 19.87 9.79 -4.00
C GLY A 129 19.19 10.57 -2.88
N SER A 130 18.56 11.70 -3.20
CA SER A 130 17.82 12.50 -2.22
C SER A 130 16.33 12.62 -2.55
N LEU A 131 15.50 12.42 -1.54
CA LEU A 131 14.04 12.59 -1.58
C LEU A 131 13.63 13.58 -0.49
N LYS A 132 12.66 14.44 -0.77
CA LYS A 132 12.03 15.34 0.17
C LYS A 132 10.52 15.20 0.09
N ILE A 133 9.89 15.33 1.25
CA ILE A 133 8.46 15.57 1.38
C ILE A 133 8.33 16.85 2.19
N SER A 134 7.52 17.78 1.72
CA SER A 134 7.26 19.05 2.36
C SER A 134 5.76 19.34 2.46
N VAL A 135 5.39 20.09 3.48
CA VAL A 135 4.06 20.64 3.64
C VAL A 135 4.17 22.10 4.09
N ARG A 136 3.41 22.97 3.44
CA ARG A 136 3.40 24.40 3.69
C ARG A 136 1.97 24.85 3.96
N THR A 137 1.80 25.55 5.07
CA THR A 137 0.56 26.25 5.44
C THR A 137 0.93 27.67 5.90
N ASP A 138 -0.08 28.47 6.24
CA ASP A 138 0.14 29.85 6.72
C ASP A 138 0.93 29.89 8.04
N ALA A 139 0.84 28.82 8.84
CA ALA A 139 1.45 28.77 10.18
C ALA A 139 2.73 27.92 10.23
N LEU A 140 2.98 27.04 9.27
CA LEU A 140 4.14 26.16 9.29
C LEU A 140 4.67 25.82 7.89
N ASN A 141 5.97 25.54 7.83
CA ASN A 141 6.64 24.96 6.68
C ASN A 141 7.58 23.87 7.18
N ILE A 142 7.24 22.61 6.92
CA ILE A 142 7.98 21.46 7.41
C ILE A 142 8.45 20.65 6.21
N THR A 143 9.71 20.22 6.23
CA THR A 143 10.29 19.37 5.20
C THR A 143 11.06 18.23 5.86
N SER A 144 10.80 17.01 5.43
CA SER A 144 11.62 15.85 5.75
C SER A 144 12.44 15.46 4.52
N ARG A 145 13.71 15.13 4.73
CA ARG A 145 14.64 14.72 3.69
C ARG A 145 15.20 13.33 4.00
N TRP A 146 15.21 12.47 2.99
CA TRP A 146 15.95 11.21 2.96
C TRP A 146 17.13 11.37 2.01
N THR A 147 18.27 10.81 2.38
CA THR A 147 19.54 10.88 1.63
C THR A 147 20.18 9.50 1.57
N GLY A 148 21.10 9.30 0.62
CA GLY A 148 21.75 8.00 0.43
C GLY A 148 20.82 6.95 -0.19
N LEU A 149 19.77 7.40 -0.89
CA LEU A 149 18.93 6.53 -1.70
C LEU A 149 19.64 6.21 -3.02
N VAL A 150 19.17 5.17 -3.70
CA VAL A 150 19.73 4.75 -5.00
C VAL A 150 18.82 5.23 -6.12
N ASN A 151 19.41 5.68 -7.22
CA ASN A 151 18.70 5.96 -8.47
C ASN A 151 18.94 4.78 -9.42
N PRO A 152 17.89 4.14 -9.99
CA PRO A 152 18.08 3.07 -10.96
C PRO A 152 18.80 3.59 -12.22
N GLU A 153 19.66 2.75 -12.78
CA GLU A 153 20.38 3.05 -14.02
C GLU A 153 19.50 2.77 -15.24
N LEU A 154 19.68 3.58 -16.28
CA LEU A 154 19.02 3.39 -17.56
C LEU A 154 19.84 2.44 -18.41
N ASP A 155 19.24 1.35 -18.86
CA ASP A 155 19.88 0.40 -19.76
C ASP A 155 19.86 0.94 -21.21
N PRO A 156 21.03 1.17 -21.85
CA PRO A 156 21.11 1.65 -23.23
C PRO A 156 20.39 0.76 -24.24
N HIS A 157 20.24 -0.54 -23.98
CA HIS A 157 19.59 -1.46 -24.91
C HIS A 157 18.08 -1.19 -25.08
N HIS A 158 17.47 -0.49 -24.12
CA HIS A 158 16.04 -0.12 -24.18
C HIS A 158 15.78 1.19 -24.94
N PHE A 159 16.81 1.88 -25.43
CA PHE A 159 16.67 3.14 -26.17
C PHE A 159 16.95 2.94 -27.66
N PRO A 160 16.13 3.49 -28.56
CA PRO A 160 16.32 3.36 -30.01
C PRO A 160 17.67 3.93 -30.48
N ASP A 161 18.17 4.97 -29.80
CA ASP A 161 19.46 5.61 -30.07
C ASP A 161 20.61 5.10 -29.16
N GLY A 162 20.38 3.97 -28.47
CA GLY A 162 21.36 3.33 -27.61
C GLY A 162 21.94 4.27 -26.54
N SER A 163 23.26 4.40 -26.53
CA SER A 163 23.98 5.26 -25.57
C SER A 163 23.73 6.75 -25.76
N GLN A 164 23.37 7.22 -26.96
CA GLN A 164 23.00 8.63 -27.18
C GLN A 164 21.64 8.92 -26.56
N GLY A 165 20.67 8.01 -26.72
CA GLY A 165 19.34 8.14 -26.11
C GLY A 165 19.41 8.28 -24.58
N VAL A 166 20.29 7.52 -23.93
CA VAL A 166 20.52 7.63 -22.48
C VAL A 166 21.12 8.99 -22.09
N ARG A 167 22.00 9.57 -22.92
CA ARG A 167 22.60 10.89 -22.65
C ARG A 167 21.59 12.01 -22.79
N ASP A 168 20.72 11.91 -23.78
CA ASP A 168 19.68 12.91 -24.03
C ASP A 168 18.46 12.79 -23.11
N HIS A 169 18.34 11.66 -22.40
CA HIS A 169 17.24 11.38 -21.49
C HIS A 169 17.11 12.46 -20.39
N PRO A 170 15.88 12.89 -20.03
CA PRO A 170 15.65 13.92 -19.02
C PRO A 170 16.37 13.66 -17.69
N SER A 171 16.42 12.41 -17.24
CA SER A 171 17.10 12.06 -15.99
C SER A 171 18.60 12.26 -16.01
N THR A 172 19.27 12.07 -17.15
CA THR A 172 20.71 12.32 -17.27
C THR A 172 20.98 13.81 -17.19
N LYS A 173 20.17 14.62 -17.88
CA LYS A 173 20.22 16.08 -17.81
C LYS A 173 19.96 16.60 -16.39
N MET A 174 18.95 16.07 -15.70
CA MET A 174 18.65 16.43 -14.31
C MET A 174 19.79 16.08 -13.35
N LYS A 175 20.50 14.98 -13.59
CA LYS A 175 21.70 14.60 -12.82
C LYS A 175 22.81 15.63 -12.97
N GLU A 176 23.07 16.08 -14.19
CA GLU A 176 24.08 17.12 -14.48
C GLU A 176 23.68 18.47 -13.85
N LEU A 177 22.41 18.87 -13.99
CA LEU A 177 21.88 20.10 -13.40
C LEU A 177 21.97 20.13 -11.87
N GLY A 178 21.92 18.98 -11.22
CA GLY A 178 22.05 18.84 -9.76
C GLY A 178 23.43 19.23 -9.20
N GLY A 179 24.44 19.42 -10.05
CA GLY A 179 25.82 19.64 -9.62
C GLY A 179 26.48 18.36 -9.07
N PRO A 180 27.67 18.47 -8.44
CA PRO A 180 28.45 17.30 -8.03
C PRO A 180 27.79 16.45 -6.94
N ASN A 181 27.03 17.09 -6.05
CA ASN A 181 26.41 16.45 -4.88
C ASN A 181 24.87 16.56 -4.87
N GLY A 182 24.24 16.99 -5.97
CA GLY A 182 22.78 17.19 -6.02
C GLY A 182 22.27 18.40 -5.21
N GLU A 183 23.14 19.34 -4.88
CA GLU A 183 22.84 20.54 -4.08
C GLU A 183 22.06 21.60 -4.87
N ASN A 184 22.24 21.65 -6.19
CA ASN A 184 21.59 22.64 -7.03
C ASN A 184 20.09 22.32 -7.19
N GLU A 185 19.24 23.29 -6.90
CA GLU A 185 17.78 23.15 -6.98
C GLU A 185 17.30 22.86 -8.41
N ALA A 186 18.05 23.28 -9.42
CA ALA A 186 17.73 23.02 -10.83
C ALA A 186 17.71 21.51 -11.19
N GLY A 187 18.40 20.66 -10.42
CA GLY A 187 18.38 19.20 -10.60
C GLY A 187 17.32 18.47 -9.79
N TRP A 188 16.37 19.19 -9.19
CA TRP A 188 15.26 18.61 -8.43
C TRP A 188 13.98 18.62 -9.25
N SER A 189 13.33 17.47 -9.33
CA SER A 189 11.97 17.34 -9.86
C SER A 189 10.96 17.42 -8.73
N LYS A 190 9.89 18.20 -8.90
CA LYS A 190 8.88 18.49 -7.88
C LYS A 190 7.49 18.09 -8.37
N VAL A 191 6.67 17.54 -7.48
CA VAL A 191 5.27 17.19 -7.74
C VAL A 191 4.42 17.53 -6.52
N ARG A 192 3.20 18.01 -6.74
CA ARG A 192 2.24 18.34 -5.66
C ARG A 192 1.09 17.35 -5.72
N ILE A 193 0.86 16.61 -4.65
CA ILE A 193 -0.15 15.53 -4.62
C ILE A 193 -1.08 15.66 -3.42
N ASP A 194 -2.24 15.02 -3.53
CA ASP A 194 -3.23 14.99 -2.47
C ASP A 194 -2.77 14.05 -1.36
N ALA A 195 -2.81 14.52 -0.11
CA ALA A 195 -2.37 13.72 1.02
C ALA A 195 -3.16 12.41 1.21
N LYS A 196 -4.45 12.37 0.84
CA LYS A 196 -5.27 11.15 0.95
C LYS A 196 -4.85 10.14 -0.10
N ASP A 197 -4.65 10.57 -1.33
CA ASP A 197 -4.21 9.69 -2.41
C ASP A 197 -2.81 9.13 -2.13
N TRP A 198 -1.91 9.99 -1.65
CA TRP A 198 -0.59 9.57 -1.20
C TRP A 198 -0.65 8.55 -0.05
N SER A 199 -1.48 8.79 0.97
CA SER A 199 -1.61 7.85 2.10
C SER A 199 -2.21 6.49 1.68
N ARG A 200 -3.14 6.47 0.71
CA ARG A 200 -3.68 5.23 0.13
C ARG A 200 -2.60 4.41 -0.56
N VAL A 201 -1.79 5.05 -1.40
CA VAL A 201 -0.69 4.42 -2.12
C VAL A 201 0.35 3.84 -1.14
N LEU A 202 0.72 4.60 -0.11
CA LEU A 202 1.67 4.13 0.89
C LEU A 202 1.13 2.98 1.77
N SER A 203 -0.18 2.74 1.78
CA SER A 203 -0.78 1.65 2.55
C SER A 203 -0.51 0.26 1.95
N VAL A 204 0.02 0.18 0.73
CA VAL A 204 0.48 -1.07 0.10
C VAL A 204 1.72 -1.64 0.80
N GLY A 205 2.48 -0.81 1.54
CA GLY A 205 3.72 -1.19 2.21
C GLY A 205 3.60 -2.17 3.39
N ARG A 206 2.44 -2.81 3.60
CA ARG A 206 2.32 -4.00 4.48
C ARG A 206 3.01 -5.23 3.89
N VAL A 207 3.23 -5.21 2.59
CA VAL A 207 4.07 -6.16 1.87
C VAL A 207 5.45 -5.50 1.69
N SER A 208 6.54 -6.22 1.99
CA SER A 208 7.93 -5.72 1.84
C SER A 208 8.25 -5.50 0.36
N ALA A 209 7.74 -4.41 -0.21
CA ALA A 209 7.84 -4.11 -1.63
C ALA A 209 9.04 -3.20 -1.92
N ARG A 210 9.76 -3.52 -2.99
CA ARG A 210 10.74 -2.60 -3.59
C ARG A 210 9.96 -1.61 -4.45
N VAL A 211 10.20 -0.31 -4.26
CA VAL A 211 9.43 0.73 -4.95
C VAL A 211 10.33 1.70 -5.68
N ILE A 212 10.05 1.91 -6.97
CA ILE A 212 10.66 2.94 -7.79
C ILE A 212 9.65 4.08 -7.96
N ALA A 213 10.07 5.29 -7.65
CA ALA A 213 9.32 6.50 -7.90
C ALA A 213 9.92 7.27 -9.08
N CYS A 214 9.08 7.56 -10.06
CA CYS A 214 9.39 8.25 -11.30
C CYS A 214 8.67 9.61 -11.29
N PHE A 215 9.44 10.69 -11.11
CA PHE A 215 8.94 12.05 -11.06
C PHE A 215 8.98 12.66 -12.45
N ILE A 216 7.83 13.16 -12.91
CA ILE A 216 7.69 14.02 -14.07
C ILE A 216 7.48 15.42 -13.51
N ASN A 217 8.46 16.31 -13.70
CA ASN A 217 8.54 17.60 -13.04
C ASN A 217 7.28 18.42 -13.31
N GLU A 218 6.58 18.80 -12.24
CA GLU A 218 5.30 19.50 -12.24
C GLU A 218 4.14 18.76 -12.95
N GLY A 219 4.40 17.62 -13.60
CA GLY A 219 3.41 16.83 -14.33
C GLY A 219 2.76 15.74 -13.49
N GLY A 220 3.55 14.95 -12.76
CA GLY A 220 3.02 13.84 -11.96
C GLY A 220 4.06 12.85 -11.46
N LEU A 221 3.56 11.85 -10.73
CA LEU A 221 4.34 10.80 -10.10
C LEU A 221 3.85 9.44 -10.60
N VAL A 222 4.78 8.64 -11.12
CA VAL A 222 4.54 7.22 -11.43
C VAL A 222 5.28 6.37 -10.41
N LEU A 223 4.63 5.37 -9.85
CA LEU A 223 5.24 4.45 -8.87
C LEU A 223 5.14 3.03 -9.36
N TYR A 224 6.28 2.34 -9.39
CA TYR A 224 6.36 0.91 -9.66
C TYR A 224 6.61 0.19 -8.33
N VAL A 225 5.63 -0.58 -7.88
CA VAL A 225 5.66 -1.34 -6.63
C VAL A 225 5.84 -2.81 -6.97
N TYR A 226 7.05 -3.32 -6.75
CA TYR A 226 7.39 -4.72 -6.97
C TYR A 226 7.04 -5.52 -5.73
N LEU A 227 6.12 -6.47 -5.88
CA LEU A 227 5.71 -7.37 -4.82
C LEU A 227 6.68 -8.55 -4.72
N PRO A 228 7.02 -9.00 -3.51
CA PRO A 228 7.79 -10.24 -3.34
C PRO A 228 6.97 -11.41 -3.88
N ASN A 229 7.63 -12.29 -4.65
CA ASN A 229 7.00 -13.50 -5.13
C ASN A 229 6.85 -14.50 -3.98
N ASP A 230 5.68 -15.12 -3.87
CA ASP A 230 5.48 -16.24 -2.95
C ASP A 230 6.36 -17.44 -3.39
N GLU A 231 6.75 -18.28 -2.43
CA GLU A 231 7.70 -19.41 -2.55
C GLU A 231 7.40 -20.43 -3.69
N ASN A 232 6.25 -20.30 -4.38
CA ASN A 232 5.74 -21.24 -5.38
C ASN A 232 5.73 -20.74 -6.84
N GLY A 233 6.49 -19.70 -7.18
CA GLY A 233 7.03 -19.56 -8.54
C GLY A 233 6.17 -18.82 -9.59
N SER A 234 6.72 -17.69 -10.03
CA SER A 234 6.87 -17.28 -11.43
C SER A 234 8.12 -16.40 -11.48
N GLU A 235 8.93 -16.49 -12.54
CA GLU A 235 10.10 -15.60 -12.74
C GLU A 235 9.69 -14.14 -13.01
N ASP A 236 8.40 -13.90 -13.20
CA ASP A 236 7.83 -12.58 -13.40
C ASP A 236 7.64 -11.87 -12.05
N GLU A 237 8.35 -10.75 -11.87
CA GLU A 237 8.12 -9.86 -10.72
C GLU A 237 6.73 -9.22 -10.86
N SER A 238 5.81 -9.56 -9.95
CA SER A 238 4.49 -8.90 -9.92
C SER A 238 4.65 -7.41 -9.60
N CYS A 239 4.25 -6.55 -10.55
CA CYS A 239 4.38 -5.11 -10.43
C CYS A 239 3.02 -4.40 -10.41
N LEU A 240 2.80 -3.56 -9.39
CA LEU A 240 1.67 -2.64 -9.33
C LEU A 240 2.14 -1.23 -9.71
N THR A 241 1.49 -0.64 -10.71
CA THR A 241 1.82 0.72 -11.17
C THR A 241 0.76 1.73 -10.73
N TYR A 242 1.18 2.79 -10.05
CA TYR A 242 0.33 3.92 -9.68
C TYR A 242 0.66 5.16 -10.49
N TYR A 243 -0.37 5.87 -10.92
CA TYR A 243 -0.28 7.16 -11.61
C TYR A 243 -0.96 8.23 -10.77
N ILE A 244 -0.21 9.27 -10.40
CA ILE A 244 -0.72 10.39 -9.62
C ILE A 244 -0.39 11.69 -10.36
N SER A 245 -1.41 12.41 -10.80
CA SER A 245 -1.22 13.72 -11.43
C SER A 245 -0.78 14.76 -10.39
N SER A 246 0.14 15.64 -10.80
CA SER A 246 0.52 16.78 -9.97
C SER A 246 -0.53 17.89 -10.05
N PHE A 247 -0.77 18.58 -8.94
CA PHE A 247 -1.49 19.85 -8.94
C PHE A 247 -0.61 20.96 -9.52
N ALA A 248 -1.22 21.86 -10.28
CA ALA A 248 -0.60 23.12 -10.66
C ALA A 248 -0.23 23.95 -9.41
N ALA A 249 0.84 24.73 -9.54
CA ALA A 249 1.33 25.66 -8.53
C ALA A 249 0.30 26.74 -8.16
#